data_AF-A0A8T2Z2P0-F1
#
_entry.id   AF-A0A8T2Z2P0-F1
#
_cell.length_a   1.000
_cell.length_b   1.000
_cell.length_c   1.000
_cell.angle_alpha   90.00
_cell.angle_beta   90.00
_cell.angle_gamma   90.00
#
_symmetry.space_group_name_H-M   'P 1'
#
loop_
_entity.id
_entity.type
_entity.pdbx_description
1 polymer ?
#
loop_
_entity_poly.entity_id
_entity_poly.type
_entity_poly.pdbx_seq_one_letter_code
_entity_poly.pdbx_strand_id
1 'polypeptide(L)'
;MSGKSNMCQVLGLERRGVMHSDQGTRFSINGKPVYHYCAVSSFSEYTVVHTGCAVKVSSAAPLEKICLLSCGLAAGLGAAWNVADISKGSTVVIFGLGTVGLSVAQGARIRGASQIIGVDTNPEKCDKAKDFGITEFINPNDCNEPIQQVIKRITDGGADYSFECIGDTGMITTALQSCCDGWGLTVTLGVPKVKPEVSAHYGLFLSGRTLKGSLFGGWKPKSDLPSLVDMYMNKEIQIDEFITHNLPFEEINKAFELMREGKCLRCVIHMPK
;
A
#
# COMPACT_ATOMS: atom_id res chain seq x y z
N MET A 1 25.03 -2.23 -0.20
CA MET A 1 23.56 -2.26 -0.41
C MET A 1 23.29 -2.68 -1.84
N SER A 2 22.30 -3.54 -2.09
CA SER A 2 21.94 -3.94 -3.46
C SER A 2 21.31 -2.76 -4.20
N GLY A 3 21.66 -2.55 -5.47
CA GLY A 3 20.94 -1.63 -6.37
C GLY A 3 19.57 -2.15 -6.81
N LYS A 4 19.28 -3.43 -6.58
CA LYS A 4 18.11 -4.14 -7.15
C LYS A 4 16.99 -4.44 -6.14
N SER A 5 17.21 -4.22 -4.84
CA SER A 5 16.24 -4.59 -3.80
C SER A 5 16.35 -3.70 -2.57
N ASN A 6 15.22 -3.51 -1.90
CA ASN A 6 15.09 -2.91 -0.58
C ASN A 6 15.06 -3.94 0.57
N MET A 7 15.13 -5.25 0.27
CA MET A 7 15.11 -6.29 1.29
C MET A 7 16.47 -6.37 2.02
N CYS A 8 16.52 -5.83 3.23
CA CYS A 8 17.69 -5.95 4.09
C CYS A 8 17.77 -7.36 4.68
N GLN A 9 18.87 -8.09 4.47
CA GLN A 9 19.04 -9.44 5.04
C GLN A 9 19.16 -9.44 6.58
N VAL A 10 19.63 -8.34 7.17
CA VAL A 10 19.81 -8.22 8.63
C VAL A 10 18.48 -7.94 9.32
N LEU A 11 17.68 -7.02 8.78
CA LEU A 11 16.44 -6.55 9.41
C LEU A 11 15.20 -7.27 8.88
N GLY A 12 15.22 -7.70 7.62
CA GLY A 12 14.19 -8.52 6.98
C GLY A 12 12.77 -8.02 7.21
N LEU A 13 11.84 -8.97 7.19
CA LEU A 13 10.49 -8.80 7.73
C LEU A 13 10.49 -9.39 9.15
N GLU A 14 10.55 -8.53 10.16
CA GLU A 14 10.53 -8.96 11.56
C GLU A 14 9.17 -9.60 11.92
N ARG A 15 9.20 -10.84 12.40
CA ARG A 15 8.01 -11.65 12.72
C ARG A 15 8.05 -12.35 14.08
N ARG A 16 9.17 -12.27 14.80
CA ARG A 16 9.38 -12.95 16.09
C ARG A 16 9.00 -12.06 17.27
N GLY A 17 8.94 -10.75 17.06
CA GLY A 17 8.52 -9.79 18.10
C GLY A 17 9.58 -9.57 19.17
N VAL A 18 10.84 -9.78 18.83
CA VAL A 18 11.99 -9.62 19.73
C VAL A 18 13.09 -8.77 19.08
N MET A 19 13.96 -8.18 19.89
CA MET A 19 15.07 -7.35 19.41
C MET A 19 16.17 -8.21 18.80
N HIS A 20 16.78 -7.73 17.71
CA HIS A 20 17.86 -8.44 17.03
C HIS A 20 19.08 -8.68 17.94
N SER A 21 19.37 -7.73 18.84
CA SER A 21 20.57 -7.72 19.68
C SER A 21 20.66 -8.88 20.69
N ASP A 22 19.53 -9.28 21.27
CA ASP A 22 19.49 -10.23 22.39
C ASP A 22 18.33 -11.22 22.31
N GLN A 23 17.51 -11.15 21.25
CA GLN A 23 16.30 -11.97 21.10
C GLN A 23 15.30 -11.81 22.25
N GLY A 24 15.34 -10.68 22.97
CA GLY A 24 14.43 -10.34 24.05
C GLY A 24 13.41 -9.24 23.68
N THR A 25 12.39 -9.06 24.53
CA THR A 25 11.46 -7.93 24.40
C THR A 25 12.00 -6.67 25.07
N ARG A 26 11.33 -5.53 24.86
CA ARG A 26 11.57 -4.27 25.61
C ARG A 26 10.34 -3.80 26.38
N PHE A 27 9.21 -4.44 26.12
CA PHE A 27 7.97 -4.22 26.85
C PHE A 27 7.75 -5.38 27.82
N SER A 28 7.22 -5.05 29.00
CA SER A 28 6.75 -6.01 29.98
C SER A 28 5.59 -5.45 30.79
N ILE A 29 4.71 -6.31 31.27
CA ILE A 29 3.65 -5.97 32.22
C ILE A 29 3.79 -6.91 33.41
N ASN A 30 4.02 -6.37 34.60
CA ASN A 30 4.23 -7.15 35.83
C ASN A 30 5.31 -8.25 35.66
N GLY A 31 6.42 -7.92 35.02
CA GLY A 31 7.52 -8.83 34.74
C GLY A 31 7.28 -9.85 33.62
N LYS A 32 6.08 -9.88 33.02
CA LYS A 32 5.78 -10.75 31.87
C LYS A 32 6.09 -10.04 30.55
N PRO A 33 6.81 -10.67 29.61
CA PRO A 33 7.18 -10.04 28.35
C PRO A 33 5.95 -9.73 27.49
N VAL A 34 5.96 -8.55 26.88
CA VAL A 34 5.04 -8.16 25.80
C VAL A 34 5.85 -8.06 24.51
N TYR A 35 5.43 -8.79 23.48
CA TYR A 35 6.15 -8.87 22.22
C TYR A 35 6.05 -7.58 21.41
N HIS A 36 7.11 -7.31 20.66
CA HIS A 36 7.10 -6.25 19.66
C HIS A 36 6.28 -6.65 18.44
N TYR A 37 5.87 -5.64 17.66
CA TYR A 37 5.17 -5.83 16.41
C TYR A 37 5.83 -5.03 15.28
N CYS A 38 6.09 -5.71 14.15
CA CYS A 38 6.67 -5.14 12.92
C CYS A 38 7.94 -4.28 13.13
N ALA A 39 8.78 -4.62 14.13
CA ALA A 39 9.99 -3.87 14.48
C ALA A 39 9.78 -2.39 14.87
N VAL A 40 8.54 -1.97 15.16
CA VAL A 40 8.20 -0.58 15.52
C VAL A 40 7.42 -0.50 16.82
N SER A 41 6.34 -1.27 16.98
CA SER A 41 5.47 -1.24 18.18
C SER A 41 4.98 0.17 18.55
N SER A 42 4.44 0.91 17.58
CA SER A 42 4.10 2.35 17.73
C SER A 42 2.87 2.66 18.58
N PHE A 43 2.17 1.66 19.13
CA PHE A 43 1.03 1.86 20.04
C PHE A 43 1.50 1.88 21.50
N SER A 44 2.44 2.79 21.77
CA SER A 44 3.00 3.07 23.09
C SER A 44 3.62 4.47 23.06
N GLU A 45 3.59 5.19 24.18
CA GLU A 45 4.22 6.53 24.31
C GLU A 45 5.73 6.49 24.03
N TYR A 46 6.37 5.37 24.35
CA TYR A 46 7.78 5.12 24.07
C TYR A 46 7.96 3.76 23.41
N THR A 47 8.89 3.67 22.47
CA THR A 47 9.27 2.39 21.86
C THR A 47 10.78 2.30 21.69
N VAL A 48 11.28 1.08 21.54
CA VAL A 48 12.68 0.79 21.24
C VAL A 48 12.73 0.13 19.88
N VAL A 49 13.43 0.76 18.95
CA VAL A 49 13.59 0.24 17.58
C VAL A 49 15.07 0.04 17.26
N HIS A 50 15.36 -0.89 16.37
CA HIS A 50 16.69 -0.98 15.79
C HIS A 50 16.99 0.31 15.02
N THR A 51 18.21 0.85 15.15
CA THR A 51 18.58 2.14 14.50
C THR A 51 18.41 2.11 12.99
N GLY A 52 18.52 0.93 12.36
CA GLY A 52 18.23 0.69 10.95
C GLY A 52 16.77 0.93 10.54
N CYS A 53 15.83 0.84 11.47
CA CYS A 53 14.40 1.11 11.27
C CYS A 53 14.00 2.55 11.65
N ALA A 54 14.93 3.33 12.22
CA ALA A 54 14.72 4.73 12.53
C ALA A 54 15.20 5.60 11.36
N VAL A 55 14.29 6.34 10.73
CA VAL A 55 14.59 7.28 9.65
C VAL A 55 14.56 8.70 10.22
N LYS A 56 15.69 9.42 10.10
CA LYS A 56 15.77 10.82 10.49
C LYS A 56 15.12 11.67 9.39
N VAL A 57 14.23 12.56 9.80
CA VAL A 57 13.51 13.50 8.92
C VAL A 57 13.64 14.92 9.48
N SER A 58 13.25 15.92 8.69
CA SER A 58 13.24 17.32 9.12
C SER A 58 12.31 17.52 10.32
N SER A 59 12.76 18.29 11.32
CA SER A 59 11.93 18.68 12.46
C SER A 59 10.81 19.65 12.09
N ALA A 60 10.85 20.24 10.89
CA ALA A 60 9.79 21.11 10.38
C ALA A 60 8.60 20.31 9.80
N ALA A 61 8.76 19.00 9.55
CA ALA A 61 7.71 18.19 8.97
C ALA A 61 6.64 17.83 10.03
N PRO A 62 5.34 17.98 9.73
CA PRO A 62 4.27 17.68 10.68
C PRO A 62 4.14 16.17 10.91
N LEU A 63 4.53 15.70 12.10
CA LEU A 63 4.60 14.27 12.45
C LEU A 63 3.24 13.57 12.33
N GLU A 64 2.16 14.27 12.65
CA GLU A 64 0.78 13.79 12.52
C GLU A 64 0.38 13.49 11.07
N LYS A 65 1.11 14.03 10.09
CA LYS A 65 0.89 13.77 8.67
C LYS A 65 1.88 12.72 8.17
N ILE A 66 3.17 12.97 8.37
CA ILE A 66 4.22 12.13 7.78
C ILE A 66 4.31 10.74 8.40
N CYS A 67 3.64 10.48 9.53
CA CYS A 67 3.53 9.13 10.09
C CYS A 67 2.94 8.11 9.08
N LEU A 68 2.11 8.56 8.12
CA LEU A 68 1.54 7.73 7.05
C LEU A 68 2.59 7.26 6.02
N LEU A 69 3.74 7.93 5.91
CA LEU A 69 4.83 7.58 4.97
C LEU A 69 5.63 6.35 5.40
N SER A 70 5.38 5.81 6.59
CA SER A 70 6.07 4.64 7.13
C SER A 70 5.49 3.29 6.68
N CYS A 71 4.36 3.28 5.96
CA CYS A 71 3.69 2.03 5.56
C CYS A 71 2.91 2.18 4.23
N GLY A 72 1.58 2.01 4.26
CA GLY A 72 0.78 1.80 3.06
C GLY A 72 0.78 2.94 2.04
N LEU A 73 0.94 4.19 2.48
CA LEU A 73 1.02 5.33 1.56
C LEU A 73 2.31 5.26 0.74
N ALA A 74 3.48 5.16 1.38
CA ALA A 74 4.74 4.99 0.66
C ALA A 74 4.75 3.73 -0.21
N ALA A 75 4.16 2.63 0.27
CA ALA A 75 4.07 1.37 -0.47
C ALA A 75 3.31 1.52 -1.82
N GLY A 76 2.16 2.20 -1.82
CA GLY A 76 1.39 2.45 -3.04
C GLY A 76 2.11 3.35 -4.04
N LEU A 77 2.64 4.50 -3.58
CA LEU A 77 3.41 5.42 -4.42
C LEU A 77 4.61 4.73 -5.06
N GLY A 78 5.37 3.99 -4.25
CA GLY A 78 6.56 3.28 -4.74
C GLY A 78 6.20 2.13 -5.68
N ALA A 79 5.06 1.47 -5.50
CA ALA A 79 4.63 0.46 -6.47
C ALA A 79 4.34 1.08 -7.84
N ALA A 80 3.71 2.24 -7.88
CA ALA A 80 3.48 2.99 -9.12
C ALA A 80 4.79 3.48 -9.76
N TRP A 81 5.73 3.99 -8.95
CA TRP A 81 6.92 4.68 -9.45
C TRP A 81 8.15 3.80 -9.64
N ASN A 82 8.40 2.88 -8.73
CA ASN A 82 9.65 2.12 -8.68
C ASN A 82 9.47 0.69 -9.20
N VAL A 83 8.29 0.08 -8.99
CA VAL A 83 8.05 -1.33 -9.33
C VAL A 83 7.40 -1.47 -10.70
N ALA A 84 6.30 -0.75 -10.92
CA ALA A 84 5.64 -0.67 -12.21
C ALA A 84 6.36 0.30 -13.16
N ASP A 85 6.91 1.38 -12.61
CA ASP A 85 7.45 2.52 -13.37
C ASP A 85 6.46 2.95 -14.47
N ILE A 86 5.26 3.33 -14.01
CA ILE A 86 4.13 3.66 -14.89
C ILE A 86 4.56 4.70 -15.92
N SER A 87 4.35 4.38 -17.20
CA SER A 87 4.59 5.30 -18.29
C SER A 87 3.43 6.28 -18.48
N LYS A 88 3.76 7.48 -18.97
CA LYS A 88 2.77 8.49 -19.32
C LYS A 88 1.82 7.95 -20.41
N GLY A 89 0.53 8.21 -20.26
CA GLY A 89 -0.51 7.80 -21.19
C GLY A 89 -1.07 6.40 -20.94
N SER A 90 -0.53 5.65 -19.98
CA SER A 90 -0.95 4.28 -19.72
C SER A 90 -2.33 4.16 -19.08
N THR A 91 -2.94 2.99 -19.26
CA THR A 91 -4.15 2.55 -18.57
C THR A 91 -3.78 1.72 -17.34
N VAL A 92 -4.33 2.10 -16.20
CA VAL A 92 -4.03 1.50 -14.90
C VAL A 92 -5.31 0.98 -14.26
N VAL A 93 -5.27 -0.25 -13.75
CA VAL A 93 -6.36 -0.85 -12.96
C VAL A 93 -5.90 -1.09 -11.53
N ILE A 94 -6.74 -0.77 -10.55
CA ILE A 94 -6.41 -0.89 -9.13
C ILE A 94 -7.53 -1.66 -8.42
N PHE A 95 -7.22 -2.86 -7.92
CA PHE A 95 -8.13 -3.66 -7.11
C PHE A 95 -7.94 -3.34 -5.63
N GLY A 96 -8.99 -2.79 -5.00
CA GLY A 96 -9.01 -2.38 -3.61
C GLY A 96 -8.63 -0.91 -3.42
N LEU A 97 -9.60 -0.08 -3.09
CA LEU A 97 -9.48 1.38 -2.91
C LEU A 97 -9.33 1.77 -1.43
N GLY A 98 -8.53 0.99 -0.68
CA GLY A 98 -8.00 1.43 0.61
C GLY A 98 -6.83 2.40 0.42
N THR A 99 -6.17 2.82 1.50
CA THR A 99 -5.02 3.75 1.42
C THR A 99 -3.91 3.30 0.47
N VAL A 100 -3.63 2.00 0.37
CA VAL A 100 -2.61 1.49 -0.56
C VAL A 100 -3.04 1.72 -2.01
N GLY A 101 -4.25 1.31 -2.39
CA GLY A 101 -4.75 1.49 -3.76
C GLY A 101 -4.95 2.96 -4.14
N LEU A 102 -5.46 3.78 -3.21
CA LEU A 102 -5.56 5.23 -3.44
C LEU A 102 -4.18 5.90 -3.57
N SER A 103 -3.17 5.37 -2.88
CA SER A 103 -1.79 5.82 -3.03
C SER A 103 -1.18 5.40 -4.38
N VAL A 104 -1.51 4.20 -4.87
CA VAL A 104 -1.19 3.79 -6.26
C VAL A 104 -1.86 4.73 -7.26
N ALA A 105 -3.15 5.07 -7.06
CA ALA A 105 -3.89 5.99 -7.94
C ALA A 105 -3.21 7.37 -8.00
N GLN A 106 -2.84 7.92 -6.84
CA GLN A 106 -2.08 9.17 -6.77
C GLN A 106 -0.76 9.06 -7.55
N GLY A 107 -0.01 7.98 -7.33
CA GLY A 107 1.25 7.74 -8.02
C GLY A 107 1.09 7.63 -9.54
N ALA A 108 0.06 6.92 -10.00
CA ALA A 108 -0.30 6.77 -11.41
C ALA A 108 -0.69 8.10 -12.05
N ARG A 109 -1.51 8.91 -11.37
CA ARG A 109 -1.87 10.27 -11.82
C ARG A 109 -0.64 11.15 -11.98
N ILE A 110 0.26 11.16 -10.98
CA ILE A 110 1.50 11.96 -11.03
C ILE A 110 2.41 11.50 -12.17
N ARG A 111 2.45 10.20 -12.49
CA ARG A 111 3.16 9.66 -13.66
C ARG A 111 2.47 9.94 -15.00
N GLY A 112 1.26 10.50 -14.99
CA GLY A 112 0.52 10.89 -16.17
C GLY A 112 -0.19 9.74 -16.86
N ALA A 113 -0.64 8.71 -16.12
CA ALA A 113 -1.58 7.72 -16.64
C ALA A 113 -2.85 8.41 -17.20
N SER A 114 -3.37 7.92 -18.31
CA SER A 114 -4.51 8.52 -19.02
C SER A 114 -5.85 8.06 -18.47
N GLN A 115 -5.94 6.78 -18.08
CA GLN A 115 -7.11 6.16 -17.51
C GLN A 115 -6.70 5.37 -16.26
N ILE A 116 -7.37 5.63 -15.14
CA ILE A 116 -7.12 4.98 -13.85
C ILE A 116 -8.44 4.42 -13.34
N ILE A 117 -8.61 3.11 -13.49
CA ILE A 117 -9.82 2.36 -13.15
C ILE A 117 -9.67 1.81 -11.73
N GLY A 118 -10.54 2.22 -10.83
CA GLY A 118 -10.64 1.71 -9.47
C GLY A 118 -11.70 0.61 -9.36
N VAL A 119 -11.35 -0.52 -8.76
CA VAL A 119 -12.25 -1.66 -8.54
C VAL A 119 -12.38 -1.90 -7.04
N ASP A 120 -13.58 -1.70 -6.48
CA ASP A 120 -13.89 -1.97 -5.07
C ASP A 120 -15.37 -2.35 -4.91
N THR A 121 -15.69 -3.15 -3.90
CA THR A 121 -17.08 -3.56 -3.62
C THR A 121 -17.83 -2.54 -2.78
N ASN A 122 -17.15 -1.56 -2.17
CA ASN A 122 -17.78 -0.47 -1.43
C ASN A 122 -17.98 0.76 -2.33
N PRO A 123 -19.22 1.06 -2.76
CA PRO A 123 -19.50 2.22 -3.62
C PRO A 123 -19.25 3.57 -2.93
N GLU A 124 -19.26 3.64 -1.59
CA GLU A 124 -19.00 4.87 -0.84
C GLU A 124 -17.57 5.40 -1.04
N LYS A 125 -16.65 4.55 -1.53
CA LYS A 125 -15.28 4.95 -1.85
C LYS A 125 -15.16 5.68 -3.18
N CYS A 126 -16.16 5.59 -4.07
CA CYS A 126 -16.09 6.08 -5.45
C CYS A 126 -15.76 7.58 -5.50
N ASP A 127 -16.54 8.41 -4.79
CA ASP A 127 -16.39 9.85 -4.87
C ASP A 127 -15.05 10.32 -4.35
N LYS A 128 -14.65 9.81 -3.19
CA LYS A 128 -13.34 10.14 -2.60
C LYS A 128 -12.18 9.62 -3.44
N ALA A 129 -12.34 8.52 -4.18
CA ALA A 129 -11.28 7.97 -5.00
C ALA A 129 -10.89 8.90 -6.18
N LYS A 130 -11.83 9.73 -6.66
CA LYS A 130 -11.58 10.72 -7.72
C LYS A 130 -10.53 11.75 -7.30
N ASP A 131 -10.51 12.14 -6.02
CA ASP A 131 -9.53 13.09 -5.47
C ASP A 131 -8.08 12.57 -5.60
N PHE A 132 -7.91 11.25 -5.62
CA PHE A 132 -6.62 10.57 -5.80
C PHE A 132 -6.29 10.24 -7.25
N GLY A 133 -7.17 10.55 -8.20
CA GLY A 133 -6.94 10.37 -9.62
C GLY A 133 -7.68 9.20 -10.27
N ILE A 134 -8.55 8.48 -9.55
CA ILE A 134 -9.42 7.50 -10.20
C ILE A 134 -10.32 8.22 -11.22
N THR A 135 -10.27 7.78 -12.47
CA THR A 135 -11.07 8.33 -13.58
C THR A 135 -12.35 7.53 -13.79
N GLU A 136 -12.34 6.26 -13.42
CA GLU A 136 -13.47 5.34 -13.58
C GLU A 136 -13.55 4.40 -12.38
N PHE A 137 -14.75 4.18 -11.87
CA PHE A 137 -14.98 3.27 -10.75
C PHE A 137 -15.88 2.12 -11.20
N ILE A 138 -15.51 0.90 -10.84
CA ILE A 138 -16.28 -0.29 -11.13
C ILE A 138 -16.49 -1.07 -9.84
N ASN A 139 -17.75 -1.30 -9.50
CA ASN A 139 -18.12 -2.26 -8.48
C ASN A 139 -18.37 -3.61 -9.15
N PRO A 140 -17.58 -4.66 -8.84
CA PRO A 140 -17.77 -5.98 -9.42
C PRO A 140 -19.17 -6.57 -9.20
N ASN A 141 -19.86 -6.16 -8.13
CA ASN A 141 -21.20 -6.66 -7.80
C ASN A 141 -22.29 -6.12 -8.76
N ASP A 142 -22.00 -5.03 -9.48
CA ASP A 142 -22.91 -4.42 -10.44
C ASP A 142 -22.66 -4.96 -11.87
N CYS A 143 -21.75 -5.93 -12.03
CA CYS A 143 -21.36 -6.51 -13.31
C CYS A 143 -22.02 -7.89 -13.52
N ASN A 144 -22.51 -8.14 -14.74
CA ASN A 144 -23.09 -9.44 -15.13
C ASN A 144 -22.05 -10.45 -15.64
N GLU A 145 -20.78 -10.06 -15.69
CA GLU A 145 -19.66 -10.87 -16.18
C GLU A 145 -18.44 -10.70 -15.26
N PRO A 146 -17.44 -11.60 -15.34
CA PRO A 146 -16.23 -11.46 -14.55
C PRO A 146 -15.53 -10.11 -14.80
N ILE A 147 -15.10 -9.44 -13.72
CA ILE A 147 -14.57 -8.08 -13.75
C ILE A 147 -13.40 -7.89 -14.75
N GLN A 148 -12.56 -8.91 -14.92
CA GLN A 148 -11.47 -8.90 -15.89
C GLN A 148 -11.95 -8.79 -17.34
N GLN A 149 -13.14 -9.32 -17.67
CA GLN A 149 -13.73 -9.20 -19.01
C GLN A 149 -14.31 -7.80 -19.22
N VAL A 150 -14.95 -7.23 -18.19
CA VAL A 150 -15.40 -5.83 -18.20
C VAL A 150 -14.22 -4.91 -18.47
N ILE A 151 -13.12 -5.08 -17.72
CA ILE A 151 -11.89 -4.30 -17.89
C ILE A 151 -11.35 -4.44 -19.31
N LYS A 152 -11.19 -5.68 -19.82
CA LYS A 152 -10.69 -5.88 -21.19
C LYS A 152 -11.56 -5.18 -22.23
N ARG A 153 -12.89 -5.18 -22.08
CA ARG A 153 -13.79 -4.50 -23.01
C ARG A 153 -13.62 -2.98 -22.99
N ILE A 154 -13.62 -2.35 -21.81
CA ILE A 154 -13.58 -0.89 -21.70
C ILE A 154 -12.19 -0.30 -22.01
N THR A 155 -11.15 -1.14 -21.97
CA THR A 155 -9.77 -0.77 -22.27
C THR A 155 -9.27 -1.27 -23.63
N ASP A 156 -10.15 -1.87 -24.45
CA ASP A 156 -9.81 -2.46 -25.76
C ASP A 156 -8.64 -3.46 -25.71
N GLY A 157 -8.64 -4.35 -24.71
CA GLY A 157 -7.69 -5.47 -24.61
C GLY A 157 -7.09 -5.71 -23.22
N GLY A 158 -7.22 -4.77 -22.30
CA GLY A 158 -6.73 -4.84 -20.91
C GLY A 158 -5.85 -3.65 -20.54
N ALA A 159 -5.61 -3.48 -19.25
CA ALA A 159 -4.75 -2.41 -18.73
C ALA A 159 -3.26 -2.68 -18.98
N ASP A 160 -2.46 -1.62 -19.15
CA ASP A 160 -0.99 -1.73 -19.19
C ASP A 160 -0.44 -2.18 -17.83
N TYR A 161 -1.05 -1.67 -16.75
CA TYR A 161 -0.69 -2.01 -15.38
C TYR A 161 -1.92 -2.37 -14.56
N SER A 162 -1.82 -3.43 -13.76
CA SER A 162 -2.81 -3.73 -12.73
C SER A 162 -2.17 -3.85 -11.36
N PHE A 163 -2.88 -3.42 -10.32
CA PHE A 163 -2.41 -3.44 -8.94
C PHE A 163 -3.39 -4.18 -8.04
N GLU A 164 -2.92 -5.23 -7.37
CA GLU A 164 -3.70 -5.95 -6.35
C GLU A 164 -3.34 -5.37 -4.97
N CYS A 165 -4.31 -4.71 -4.33
CA CYS A 165 -4.11 -3.95 -3.08
C CYS A 165 -5.01 -4.43 -1.92
N ILE A 166 -5.59 -5.63 -2.02
CA ILE A 166 -6.55 -6.20 -1.06
C ILE A 166 -5.86 -7.22 -0.13
N GLY A 167 -5.04 -8.09 -0.71
CA GLY A 167 -4.48 -9.28 -0.06
C GLY A 167 -5.32 -10.53 -0.32
N ASP A 168 -6.11 -10.53 -1.40
CA ASP A 168 -6.83 -11.71 -1.85
C ASP A 168 -6.04 -12.40 -2.96
N THR A 169 -5.58 -13.63 -2.72
CA THR A 169 -4.77 -14.38 -3.68
C THR A 169 -5.54 -14.72 -4.96
N GLY A 170 -6.87 -14.87 -4.90
CA GLY A 170 -7.71 -15.06 -6.08
C GLY A 170 -7.74 -13.81 -6.98
N MET A 171 -7.69 -12.63 -6.36
CA MET A 171 -7.68 -11.37 -7.08
C MET A 171 -6.37 -11.10 -7.83
N ILE A 172 -5.27 -11.75 -7.45
CA ILE A 172 -4.00 -11.65 -8.21
C ILE A 172 -4.18 -12.21 -9.62
N THR A 173 -4.88 -13.33 -9.76
CA THR A 173 -5.16 -13.95 -11.07
C THR A 173 -6.13 -13.11 -11.88
N THR A 174 -7.16 -12.56 -11.24
CA THR A 174 -8.07 -11.58 -11.87
C THR A 174 -7.30 -10.36 -12.35
N ALA A 175 -6.38 -9.82 -11.56
CA ALA A 175 -5.56 -8.68 -11.94
C ALA A 175 -4.65 -9.00 -13.14
N LEU A 176 -4.02 -10.17 -13.16
CA LEU A 176 -3.28 -10.67 -14.32
C LEU A 176 -4.15 -10.77 -15.57
N GLN A 177 -5.34 -11.34 -15.45
CA GLN A 177 -6.27 -11.47 -16.58
C GLN A 177 -6.81 -10.13 -17.07
N SER A 178 -6.80 -9.10 -16.22
CA SER A 178 -7.25 -7.75 -16.57
C SER A 178 -6.21 -6.93 -17.34
N CYS A 179 -4.96 -7.41 -17.37
CA CYS A 179 -3.89 -6.79 -18.15
C CYS A 179 -3.95 -7.17 -19.63
N CYS A 180 -3.46 -6.28 -20.48
CA CYS A 180 -3.27 -6.53 -21.90
C CYS A 180 -2.32 -7.71 -22.16
N ASP A 181 -2.55 -8.39 -23.27
CA ASP A 181 -1.61 -9.39 -23.79
C ASP A 181 -0.33 -8.67 -24.27
N GLY A 182 0.82 -9.36 -24.22
CA GLY A 182 2.10 -8.87 -24.74
C GLY A 182 2.98 -8.16 -23.73
N TRP A 183 2.47 -7.13 -23.02
CA TRP A 183 3.30 -6.29 -22.13
C TRP A 183 2.70 -6.02 -20.75
N GLY A 184 1.44 -6.38 -20.50
CA GLY A 184 0.75 -6.00 -19.28
C GLY A 184 1.42 -6.49 -17.99
N LEU A 185 1.56 -5.59 -17.02
CA LEU A 185 2.26 -5.84 -15.75
C LEU A 185 1.30 -5.79 -14.56
N THR A 186 1.20 -6.88 -13.83
CA THR A 186 0.50 -6.93 -12.54
C THR A 186 1.49 -6.77 -11.38
N VAL A 187 1.19 -5.84 -10.47
CA VAL A 187 1.92 -5.65 -9.22
C VAL A 187 1.03 -6.03 -8.03
N THR A 188 1.45 -6.99 -7.22
CA THR A 188 0.76 -7.34 -5.96
C THR A 188 1.41 -6.64 -4.77
N LEU A 189 0.56 -6.01 -3.96
CA LEU A 189 0.90 -5.32 -2.71
C LEU A 189 0.15 -5.89 -1.51
N GLY A 190 -1.02 -6.47 -1.75
CA GLY A 190 -1.89 -7.01 -0.71
C GLY A 190 -1.19 -8.07 0.14
N VAL A 191 -1.47 -8.06 1.45
CA VAL A 191 -0.92 -9.05 2.38
C VAL A 191 -1.98 -10.11 2.69
N PRO A 192 -1.83 -11.35 2.24
CA PRO A 192 -2.83 -12.40 2.43
C PRO A 192 -2.93 -12.84 3.90
N LYS A 193 -4.16 -13.12 4.34
CA LYS A 193 -4.47 -13.52 5.72
C LYS A 193 -4.30 -15.02 5.97
N VAL A 194 -4.65 -15.87 5.00
CA VAL A 194 -4.67 -17.34 5.14
C VAL A 194 -4.32 -17.99 3.80
N LYS A 195 -3.52 -19.08 3.82
CA LYS A 195 -3.09 -19.89 2.65
C LYS A 195 -2.60 -19.03 1.46
N PRO A 196 -1.38 -18.48 1.53
CA PRO A 196 -0.86 -17.49 0.59
C PRO A 196 -0.35 -18.13 -0.72
N GLU A 197 -1.12 -19.02 -1.32
CA GLU A 197 -0.81 -19.63 -2.61
C GLU A 197 -1.54 -18.89 -3.73
N VAL A 198 -0.85 -18.71 -4.86
CA VAL A 198 -1.37 -18.07 -6.07
C VAL A 198 -1.33 -19.08 -7.20
N SER A 199 -2.41 -19.20 -7.96
CA SER A 199 -2.51 -20.08 -9.13
C SER A 199 -2.96 -19.28 -10.36
N ALA A 200 -2.24 -19.44 -11.47
CA ALA A 200 -2.56 -18.75 -12.72
C ALA A 200 -2.35 -19.71 -13.90
N HIS A 201 -3.17 -19.56 -14.94
CA HIS A 201 -3.02 -20.36 -16.15
C HIS A 201 -1.71 -19.98 -16.86
N TYR A 202 -0.89 -20.98 -17.21
CA TYR A 202 0.43 -20.78 -17.82
C TYR A 202 0.39 -19.87 -19.07
N GLY A 203 -0.67 -19.97 -19.87
CA GLY A 203 -0.88 -19.14 -21.05
C GLY A 203 -0.90 -17.62 -20.78
N LEU A 204 -1.20 -17.19 -19.56
CA LEU A 204 -1.14 -15.76 -19.19
C LEU A 204 0.30 -15.23 -19.23
N PHE A 205 1.27 -16.03 -18.82
CA PHE A 205 2.69 -15.66 -18.89
C PHE A 205 3.27 -15.88 -20.28
N LEU A 206 2.88 -16.97 -20.95
CA LEU A 206 3.33 -17.26 -22.32
C LEU A 206 2.91 -16.15 -23.30
N SER A 207 1.76 -15.51 -23.06
CA SER A 207 1.26 -14.37 -23.83
C SER A 207 1.95 -13.04 -23.49
N GLY A 208 2.99 -13.03 -22.64
CA GLY A 208 3.82 -11.84 -22.40
C GLY A 208 3.47 -11.03 -21.15
N ARG A 209 2.47 -11.44 -20.34
CA ARG A 209 2.17 -10.75 -19.09
C ARG A 209 3.23 -11.01 -18.03
N THR A 210 3.40 -10.04 -17.14
CA THR A 210 4.35 -10.12 -16.02
C THR A 210 3.62 -9.99 -14.69
N LEU A 211 3.99 -10.82 -13.70
CA LEU A 211 3.61 -10.65 -12.30
C LEU A 211 4.83 -10.21 -11.48
N LYS A 212 4.72 -9.10 -10.72
CA LYS A 212 5.72 -8.65 -9.75
C LYS A 212 5.11 -8.48 -8.38
N GLY A 213 5.89 -8.78 -7.34
CA GLY A 213 5.58 -8.37 -5.97
C GLY A 213 6.18 -7.01 -5.66
N SER A 214 5.57 -6.26 -4.75
CA SER A 214 6.09 -5.00 -4.24
C SER A 214 6.09 -4.99 -2.72
N LEU A 215 7.28 -5.07 -2.12
CA LEU A 215 7.44 -4.81 -0.70
C LEU A 215 7.74 -3.33 -0.49
N PHE A 216 6.89 -2.65 0.28
CA PHE A 216 7.06 -1.25 0.66
C PHE A 216 7.35 -0.33 -0.55
N GLY A 217 6.76 -0.64 -1.71
CA GLY A 217 6.92 0.17 -2.92
C GLY A 217 8.35 0.18 -3.50
N GLY A 218 9.19 -0.77 -3.13
CA GLY A 218 10.60 -0.80 -3.54
C GLY A 218 11.47 0.26 -2.87
N TRP A 219 10.93 1.07 -1.95
CA TRP A 219 11.69 2.07 -1.21
C TRP A 219 12.68 1.43 -0.24
N LYS A 220 13.89 1.96 -0.20
CA LYS A 220 14.88 1.74 0.87
C LYS A 220 14.63 2.76 1.97
N PRO A 221 14.14 2.33 3.16
CA PRO A 221 13.57 3.29 4.09
C PRO A 221 14.52 4.41 4.51
N LYS A 222 15.77 4.08 4.84
CA LYS A 222 16.73 5.09 5.31
C LYS A 222 17.15 6.12 4.26
N SER A 223 17.28 5.71 2.99
CA SER A 223 17.75 6.61 1.95
C SER A 223 16.60 7.36 1.28
N ASP A 224 15.41 6.76 1.18
CA ASP A 224 14.39 7.24 0.27
C ASP A 224 13.23 7.95 1.01
N LEU A 225 12.90 7.55 2.24
CA LEU A 225 11.80 8.21 2.98
C LEU A 225 12.02 9.70 3.25
N PRO A 226 13.25 10.18 3.54
CA PRO A 226 13.48 11.61 3.69
C PRO A 226 13.03 12.40 2.45
N SER A 227 13.32 11.91 1.24
CA SER A 227 12.85 12.56 0.02
C SER A 227 11.33 12.52 -0.15
N LEU A 228 10.64 11.45 0.29
CA LEU A 228 9.17 11.43 0.29
C LEU A 228 8.58 12.48 1.24
N VAL A 229 9.24 12.73 2.38
CA VAL A 229 8.86 13.82 3.29
C VAL A 229 9.05 15.17 2.59
N ASP A 230 10.17 15.38 1.91
CA ASP A 230 10.44 16.63 1.19
C ASP A 230 9.40 16.86 0.07
N MET A 231 9.06 15.83 -0.70
CA MET A 231 8.00 15.90 -1.73
C MET A 231 6.65 16.31 -1.13
N TYR A 232 6.31 15.81 0.06
CA TYR A 232 5.10 16.25 0.75
C TYR A 232 5.17 17.71 1.18
N MET A 233 6.30 18.13 1.76
CA MET A 233 6.51 19.53 2.17
C MET A 233 6.45 20.49 0.97
N ASN A 234 6.87 20.03 -0.21
CA ASN A 234 6.78 20.74 -1.48
C ASN A 234 5.41 20.64 -2.17
N LYS A 235 4.44 19.93 -1.58
CA LYS A 235 3.09 19.70 -2.12
C LYS A 235 3.07 18.89 -3.44
N GLU A 236 4.10 18.10 -3.69
CA GLU A 236 4.21 17.22 -4.86
C GLU A 236 3.38 15.93 -4.67
N ILE A 237 3.19 15.50 -3.42
CA ILE A 237 2.32 14.39 -3.04
C ILE A 237 1.31 14.82 -1.98
N GLN A 238 0.15 14.18 -1.98
CA GLN A 238 -0.91 14.42 -1.01
C GLN A 238 -0.82 13.37 0.11
N ILE A 239 -1.11 13.79 1.35
CA ILE A 239 -1.14 12.94 2.56
C ILE A 239 -2.38 13.25 3.39
N ASP A 240 -2.70 14.53 3.54
CA ASP A 240 -3.76 15.03 4.39
C ASP A 240 -5.12 14.38 4.11
N GLU A 241 -5.45 14.19 2.84
CA GLU A 241 -6.70 13.62 2.35
C GLU A 241 -6.86 12.14 2.72
N PHE A 242 -5.76 11.43 3.00
CA PHE A 242 -5.81 10.06 3.51
C PHE A 242 -6.24 9.99 4.97
N ILE A 243 -6.08 11.07 5.74
CA ILE A 243 -6.44 11.15 7.15
C ILE A 243 -7.93 11.47 7.25
N THR A 244 -8.75 10.46 7.55
CA THR A 244 -10.19 10.67 7.73
C THR A 244 -10.58 10.88 9.19
N HIS A 245 -9.73 10.47 10.12
CA HIS A 245 -10.02 10.55 11.56
C HIS A 245 -8.78 10.96 12.34
N ASN A 246 -9.00 11.68 13.43
CA ASN A 246 -8.01 11.98 14.45
C ASN A 246 -8.63 11.59 15.79
N LEU A 247 -7.98 10.71 16.54
CA LEU A 247 -8.47 10.24 17.83
C LEU A 247 -7.36 10.32 18.88
N PRO A 248 -7.70 10.56 20.16
CA PRO A 248 -6.74 10.43 21.24
C PRO A 248 -6.42 8.94 21.50
N PHE A 249 -5.26 8.65 22.12
CA PHE A 249 -4.80 7.27 22.36
C PHE A 249 -5.79 6.45 23.20
N GLU A 250 -6.54 7.08 24.10
CA GLU A 250 -7.58 6.45 24.92
C GLU A 250 -8.72 5.86 24.06
N GLU A 251 -8.96 6.43 22.88
CA GLU A 251 -9.97 5.96 21.92
C GLU A 251 -9.39 5.03 20.84
N ILE A 252 -8.19 4.46 21.03
CA ILE A 252 -7.55 3.61 20.02
C ILE A 252 -8.43 2.45 19.55
N ASN A 253 -9.26 1.87 20.43
CA ASN A 253 -10.18 0.78 20.06
C ASN A 253 -11.26 1.23 19.06
N LYS A 254 -11.76 2.46 19.17
CA LYS A 254 -12.71 3.04 18.21
C LYS A 254 -12.08 3.20 16.82
N ALA A 255 -10.77 3.45 16.74
CA ALA A 255 -10.07 3.45 15.46
C ALA A 255 -10.12 2.09 14.76
N PHE A 256 -10.05 0.99 15.52
CA PHE A 256 -10.22 -0.36 14.98
C PHE A 256 -11.65 -0.63 14.50
N GLU A 257 -12.66 -0.13 15.22
CA GLU A 257 -14.07 -0.24 14.81
C GLU A 257 -14.31 0.49 13.48
N LEU A 258 -13.88 1.75 13.38
CA LEU A 258 -13.95 2.55 12.14
C LEU A 258 -13.25 1.87 10.95
N MET A 259 -12.13 1.19 11.20
CA MET A 259 -11.42 0.41 10.19
C MET A 259 -12.23 -0.79 9.73
N ARG A 260 -12.85 -1.54 10.65
CA ARG A 260 -13.66 -2.73 10.33
C ARG A 260 -14.96 -2.38 9.60
N GLU A 261 -15.55 -1.23 9.94
CA GLU A 261 -16.73 -0.70 9.26
C GLU A 261 -16.45 -0.14 7.86
N GLY A 262 -15.18 -0.04 7.45
CA GLY A 262 -14.80 0.52 6.16
C GLY A 262 -14.97 2.04 6.04
N LYS A 263 -15.26 2.74 7.13
CA LYS A 263 -15.43 4.21 7.20
C LYS A 263 -14.10 4.96 7.33
N CYS A 264 -13.00 4.26 7.53
CA CYS A 264 -11.68 4.84 7.76
C CYS A 264 -10.68 4.52 6.66
N LEU A 265 -9.99 5.54 6.13
CA LEU A 265 -8.75 5.35 5.36
C LEU A 265 -7.57 5.28 6.32
N ARG A 266 -7.30 6.39 7.02
CA ARG A 266 -6.34 6.47 8.11
C ARG A 266 -6.92 7.25 9.27
N CYS A 267 -6.71 6.70 10.47
CA CYS A 267 -6.95 7.37 11.73
C CYS A 267 -5.58 7.69 12.34
N VAL A 268 -5.30 8.96 12.59
CA VAL A 268 -4.11 9.39 13.33
C VAL A 268 -4.44 9.35 14.81
N ILE A 269 -3.59 8.66 15.57
CA ILE A 269 -3.73 8.53 17.02
C ILE A 269 -2.77 9.51 17.69
N HIS A 270 -3.31 10.37 18.53
CA HIS A 270 -2.56 11.38 19.28
C HIS A 270 -2.20 10.82 20.66
N MET A 271 -0.90 10.72 20.93
CA MET A 271 -0.41 10.30 22.24
C MET A 271 -0.73 11.37 23.29
N PRO A 272 -0.88 10.98 24.57
CA PRO A 272 -0.99 11.93 25.67
C PRO A 272 0.18 12.92 25.67
N LYS A 273 -0.09 14.17 26.05
CA LYS A 273 0.93 15.22 26.19
C LYS A 273 1.64 15.12 27.53
#